data_AF-A0A829GQV2-F1
#
_entry.id   AF-A0A829GQV2-F1
#
_cell.length_a   1.000
_cell.length_b   1.000
_cell.length_c   1.000
_cell.angle_alpha   90.00
_cell.angle_beta   90.00
_cell.angle_gamma   90.00
#
_symmetry.space_group_name_H-M   'P 1'
#
loop_
_entity.id
_entity.type
_entity.pdbx_description
1 polymer ?
#
loop_
_entity_poly.entity_id
_entity_poly.type
_entity_poly.pdbx_seq_one_letter_code
_entity_poly.pdbx_strand_id
1 'polypeptide(L)'
;MRVRNGGWLDEVADFGAGDNGFAGLPNHQHDYLTVRVDYGSIKYRVHTLQGVWLDWVTKGDRHDLVNGAAGIGGQAIDGIQMIFLTPAGEPYQQVYYRAQTTKQPNWLGVVCDDGTSLPQYTDTYAGIYGEPIDRLQVAIASTSPF
;
A
#
# COMPACT_ATOMS: atom_id res chain seq x y z
N MET A 1 -4.06 7.74 2.89
CA MET A 1 -3.22 7.46 4.07
C MET A 1 -3.50 8.50 5.15
N ARG A 2 -3.23 8.19 6.42
CA ARG A 2 -3.32 9.17 7.51
C ARG A 2 -1.93 9.66 7.88
N VAL A 3 -1.73 10.99 7.91
CA VAL A 3 -0.49 11.57 8.42
C VAL A 3 -0.36 11.17 9.89
N ARG A 4 0.84 10.78 10.33
CA ARG A 4 1.10 10.33 11.70
C ARG A 4 0.64 11.38 12.71
N ASN A 5 -0.22 10.97 13.65
CA ASN A 5 -0.87 11.88 14.63
C ASN A 5 -1.65 13.05 13.99
N GLY A 6 -2.04 12.93 12.73
CA GLY A 6 -2.71 13.97 11.96
C GLY A 6 -4.01 13.48 11.31
N GLY A 7 -4.39 14.15 10.23
CA GLY A 7 -5.61 13.86 9.48
C GLY A 7 -5.44 12.80 8.39
N TRP A 8 -6.57 12.26 7.95
CA TRP A 8 -6.65 11.48 6.72
C TRP A 8 -6.43 12.40 5.52
N LEU A 9 -5.58 11.97 4.59
CA LEU A 9 -5.46 12.56 3.27
C LEU A 9 -6.62 12.09 2.38
N ASP A 10 -6.86 12.81 1.29
CA ASP A 10 -7.85 12.43 0.28
C ASP A 10 -7.53 11.06 -0.33
N GLU A 11 -8.59 10.39 -0.78
CA GLU A 11 -8.46 9.14 -1.51
C GLU A 11 -7.87 9.41 -2.90
N VAL A 12 -6.96 8.54 -3.32
CA VAL A 12 -6.39 8.56 -4.66
C VAL A 12 -6.94 7.36 -5.38
N ALA A 13 -7.76 7.63 -6.40
CA ALA A 13 -8.38 6.64 -7.27
C ALA A 13 -7.69 6.68 -8.63
N ASP A 14 -7.37 5.50 -9.16
CA ASP A 14 -6.65 5.30 -10.41
C ASP A 14 -5.27 5.95 -10.47
N PHE A 15 -4.28 5.23 -11.00
CA PHE A 15 -2.99 5.84 -11.26
C PHE A 15 -3.19 6.92 -12.37
N GLY A 16 -3.01 8.18 -12.03
CA GLY A 16 -2.81 9.24 -13.01
C GLY A 16 -1.35 9.24 -13.47
N ALA A 17 -1.09 9.33 -14.77
CA ALA A 17 0.25 9.58 -15.28
C ALA A 17 0.72 10.98 -14.84
N GLY A 18 1.40 11.07 -13.69
CA GLY A 18 1.96 12.31 -13.14
C GLY A 18 2.12 12.29 -11.62
N ASP A 19 2.56 13.42 -11.05
CA ASP A 19 2.80 13.63 -9.61
C ASP A 19 1.55 13.52 -8.71
N ASN A 20 0.39 13.14 -9.28
CA ASN A 20 -0.88 12.97 -8.56
C ASN A 20 -1.30 11.50 -8.40
N GLY A 21 -0.53 10.54 -8.94
CA GLY A 21 -0.85 9.11 -8.90
C GLY A 21 -0.36 8.37 -7.65
N PHE A 22 -0.24 9.04 -6.50
CA PHE A 22 0.21 8.41 -5.26
C PHE A 22 -0.63 8.82 -4.06
N ALA A 23 -0.86 7.87 -3.14
CA ALA A 23 -1.34 8.17 -1.80
C ALA A 23 -0.17 8.56 -0.90
N GLY A 24 -0.43 9.46 0.06
CA GLY A 24 0.58 9.93 1.01
C GLY A 24 0.94 11.40 0.80
N LEU A 25 1.84 11.91 1.63
CA LEU A 25 2.31 13.28 1.62
C LEU A 25 3.85 13.27 1.61
N PRO A 26 4.52 13.89 0.61
CA PRO A 26 5.97 13.86 0.50
C PRO A 26 6.68 14.30 1.80
N ASN A 27 7.73 13.58 2.19
CA ASN A 27 8.51 13.81 3.40
C ASN A 27 7.72 13.73 4.74
N HIS A 28 6.53 13.15 4.73
CA HIS A 28 5.73 12.94 5.95
C HIS A 28 5.60 11.46 6.28
N GLN A 29 5.41 11.17 7.56
CA GLN A 29 5.18 9.81 8.06
C GLN A 29 3.68 9.55 8.14
N HIS A 30 3.30 8.29 7.98
CA HIS A 30 1.90 7.87 8.00
C HIS A 30 1.70 6.73 9.01
N ASP A 31 0.57 6.71 9.70
CA ASP A 31 0.29 5.72 10.74
C ASP A 31 -0.95 4.86 10.47
N TYR A 32 -1.71 5.17 9.40
CA TYR A 32 -2.75 4.31 8.86
C TYR A 32 -2.80 4.33 7.33
N LEU A 33 -3.18 3.18 6.78
CA LEU A 33 -3.47 2.94 5.37
C LEU A 33 -4.89 2.38 5.23
N THR A 34 -5.62 2.83 4.21
CA THR A 34 -6.85 2.20 3.72
C THR A 34 -6.68 1.92 2.24
N VAL A 35 -7.13 0.75 1.79
CA VAL A 35 -7.16 0.38 0.37
C VAL A 35 -8.50 -0.28 0.08
N ARG A 36 -9.11 0.06 -1.06
CA ARG A 36 -10.34 -0.58 -1.55
C ARG A 36 -10.29 -0.73 -3.07
N VAL A 37 -11.14 -1.60 -3.57
CA VAL A 37 -11.34 -1.86 -5.00
C VAL A 37 -12.84 -1.85 -5.28
N ASP A 38 -13.23 -1.39 -6.45
CA ASP A 38 -14.64 -1.42 -6.88
C ASP A 38 -15.06 -2.81 -7.36
N TYR A 39 -14.09 -3.64 -7.77
CA TYR A 39 -14.31 -4.99 -8.28
C TYR A 39 -13.21 -5.95 -7.86
N GLY A 40 -13.57 -7.21 -7.59
CA GLY A 40 -12.68 -8.20 -7.01
C GLY A 40 -12.53 -8.06 -5.50
N SER A 41 -11.39 -8.48 -4.96
CA SER A 41 -11.10 -8.37 -3.53
C SER A 41 -9.63 -8.09 -3.30
N ILE A 42 -9.34 -7.15 -2.40
CA ILE A 42 -7.97 -6.85 -1.97
C ILE A 42 -7.84 -7.10 -0.47
N LYS A 43 -6.70 -7.66 -0.07
CA LYS A 43 -6.25 -7.61 1.32
C LYS A 43 -4.94 -6.87 1.41
N TYR A 44 -4.76 -6.13 2.49
CA TYR A 44 -3.55 -5.36 2.73
C TYR A 44 -3.19 -5.36 4.21
N ARG A 45 -1.91 -5.18 4.51
CA ARG A 45 -1.40 -5.03 5.88
C ARG A 45 -0.18 -4.13 5.89
N VAL A 46 0.21 -3.69 7.08
CA VAL A 46 1.36 -2.81 7.26
C VAL A 46 2.30 -3.35 8.33
N HIS A 47 3.58 -3.10 8.13
CA HIS A 47 4.60 -3.15 9.17
C HIS A 47 4.79 -1.74 9.72
N THR A 48 4.99 -1.65 11.03
CA THR A 48 5.28 -0.39 11.71
C THR A 48 6.73 -0.37 12.18
N LEU A 49 7.28 0.82 12.39
CA LEU A 49 8.60 1.01 13.02
C LEU A 49 8.75 0.31 14.39
N GLN A 50 7.64 -0.06 15.03
CA GLN A 50 7.62 -0.79 16.30
C GLN A 50 7.82 -2.30 16.13
N GLY A 51 7.95 -2.80 14.89
CA GLY A 51 8.61 -4.08 14.59
C GLY A 51 7.70 -5.28 14.34
N VAL A 52 6.39 -5.08 14.14
CA VAL A 52 5.49 -6.18 13.78
C VAL A 52 4.64 -5.85 12.57
N TRP A 53 4.43 -6.87 11.73
CA TRP A 53 3.36 -6.86 10.74
C TRP A 53 2.02 -6.97 11.47
N LEU A 54 1.10 -6.07 11.16
CA LEU A 54 -0.28 -6.14 11.63
C LEU A 54 -1.07 -7.18 10.83
N ASP A 55 -2.23 -7.55 11.36
CA ASP A 55 -3.16 -8.46 10.70
C ASP A 55 -3.66 -7.88 9.36
N TRP A 56 -4.11 -8.79 8.50
CA TRP A 56 -4.68 -8.43 7.21
C TRP A 56 -6.01 -7.70 7.37
N VAL A 57 -6.16 -6.64 6.60
CA VAL A 57 -7.39 -5.86 6.45
C VAL A 57 -7.95 -6.10 5.05
N THR A 58 -9.26 -6.29 4.96
CA THR A 58 -9.98 -6.56 3.68
C THR A 58 -10.98 -5.48 3.31
N LYS A 59 -11.27 -4.53 4.21
CA LYS A 59 -12.15 -3.38 3.96
C LYS A 59 -11.31 -2.11 3.87
N GLY A 60 -11.70 -1.17 3.02
CA GLY A 60 -11.15 0.18 3.02
C GLY A 60 -12.16 1.16 3.61
N ASP A 61 -12.10 1.36 4.94
CA ASP A 61 -12.95 2.32 5.66
C ASP A 61 -12.13 3.07 6.72
N ARG A 62 -11.87 4.35 6.45
CA ARG A 62 -11.11 5.24 7.33
C ARG A 62 -11.80 5.56 8.66
N HIS A 63 -13.08 5.22 8.79
CA HIS A 63 -13.88 5.40 10.01
C HIS A 63 -13.95 4.13 10.87
N ASP A 64 -13.54 2.97 10.34
CA ASP A 64 -13.37 1.72 11.08
C ASP A 64 -11.87 1.38 11.20
N LEU A 65 -11.22 1.90 12.25
CA LEU A 65 -9.79 1.65 12.47
C LEU A 65 -9.47 0.21 12.91
N VAL A 66 -10.48 -0.63 13.17
CA VAL A 66 -10.29 -2.01 13.61
C VAL A 66 -10.32 -2.96 12.42
N ASN A 67 -11.26 -2.77 11.49
CA ASN A 67 -11.45 -3.69 10.35
C ASN A 67 -11.32 -3.02 8.98
N GLY A 68 -11.19 -1.69 8.93
CA GLY A 68 -11.20 -0.88 7.71
C GLY A 68 -9.90 -0.13 7.43
N ALA A 69 -8.95 -0.13 8.37
CA ALA A 69 -7.65 0.51 8.20
C ALA A 69 -6.52 -0.33 8.81
N ALA A 70 -5.42 -0.45 8.08
CA ALA A 70 -4.20 -1.08 8.57
C ALA A 70 -3.30 -0.01 9.20
N GLY A 71 -2.99 -0.15 10.48
CA GLY A 71 -2.12 0.78 11.20
C GLY A 71 -2.41 0.86 12.69
N ILE A 72 -1.55 1.59 13.40
CA ILE A 72 -1.73 1.93 14.82
C ILE A 72 -1.42 3.41 14.97
N GLY A 73 -2.29 4.15 15.64
CA GLY A 73 -2.09 5.59 15.85
C GLY A 73 -0.73 5.91 16.48
N GLY A 74 0.00 6.83 15.85
CA GLY A 74 1.33 7.25 16.30
C GLY A 74 2.46 6.28 15.96
N GLN A 75 2.20 5.16 15.29
CA GLN A 75 3.21 4.18 14.85
C GLN A 75 3.42 4.32 13.34
N ALA A 76 4.61 4.79 12.92
CA ALA A 76 4.84 5.05 11.51
C ALA A 76 4.96 3.73 10.72
N ILE A 77 4.35 3.71 9.54
CA ILE A 77 4.41 2.60 8.60
C ILE A 77 5.75 2.65 7.83
N ASP A 78 6.47 1.54 7.80
CA ASP A 78 7.74 1.37 7.06
C ASP A 78 7.71 0.15 6.11
N GLY A 79 6.62 -0.62 6.11
CA GLY A 79 6.38 -1.70 5.15
C GLY A 79 4.90 -1.85 4.83
N ILE A 80 4.58 -2.14 3.56
CA ILE A 80 3.22 -2.39 3.09
C ILE A 80 3.20 -3.69 2.29
N GLN A 81 2.20 -4.53 2.55
CA GLN A 81 1.96 -5.73 1.78
C GLN A 81 0.51 -5.78 1.29
N MET A 82 0.29 -6.20 0.04
CA MET A 82 -1.04 -6.30 -0.56
C MET A 82 -1.16 -7.58 -1.39
N ILE A 83 -2.37 -8.12 -1.51
CA ILE A 83 -2.68 -9.22 -2.44
C ILE A 83 -4.05 -8.93 -3.06
N PHE A 84 -4.14 -8.99 -4.39
CA PHE A 84 -5.40 -8.93 -5.10
C PHE A 84 -5.90 -10.34 -5.47
N LEU A 85 -7.19 -10.57 -5.25
CA LEU A 85 -7.88 -11.79 -5.65
C LEU A 85 -8.78 -11.48 -6.83
N THR A 86 -8.35 -11.96 -8.01
CA THR A 86 -9.15 -11.90 -9.23
C THR A 86 -10.40 -12.78 -9.07
N PRO A 87 -11.59 -12.30 -9.42
CA PRO A 87 -12.80 -13.12 -9.44
C PRO A 87 -12.66 -14.39 -10.29
N ALA A 88 -13.33 -15.45 -9.83
CA ALA A 88 -13.26 -16.74 -10.51
C ALA A 88 -13.79 -16.65 -11.95
N GLY A 89 -13.02 -17.18 -12.91
CA GLY A 89 -13.39 -17.20 -14.32
C GLY A 89 -12.90 -16.01 -15.14
N GLU A 90 -12.13 -15.10 -14.54
CA GLU A 90 -11.61 -13.92 -15.23
C GLU A 90 -10.10 -14.01 -15.52
N PRO A 91 -9.59 -13.22 -16.49
CA PRO A 91 -8.16 -13.08 -16.70
C PRO A 91 -7.48 -12.60 -15.41
N TYR A 92 -6.40 -13.28 -15.01
CA TYR A 92 -5.65 -12.93 -13.81
C TYR A 92 -5.14 -11.49 -13.87
N GLN A 93 -5.43 -10.78 -12.79
CA GLN A 93 -4.84 -9.49 -12.44
C GLN A 93 -4.12 -9.62 -11.10
N GLN A 94 -3.08 -8.83 -10.90
CA GLN A 94 -2.36 -8.71 -9.65
C GLN A 94 -2.43 -7.27 -9.16
N VAL A 95 -2.17 -7.06 -7.87
CA VAL A 95 -1.82 -5.71 -7.40
C VAL A 95 -0.33 -5.48 -7.60
N TYR A 96 0.01 -4.44 -8.34
CA TYR A 96 1.35 -3.88 -8.40
C TYR A 96 1.40 -2.67 -7.50
N TYR A 97 2.48 -2.52 -6.74
CA TYR A 97 2.64 -1.35 -5.91
C TYR A 97 4.11 -1.06 -5.62
N ARG A 98 4.41 0.21 -5.39
CA ARG A 98 5.74 0.68 -4.98
C ARG A 98 5.62 1.82 -4.00
N ALA A 99 6.58 1.91 -3.10
CA ALA A 99 6.63 2.95 -2.08
C ALA A 99 7.84 3.86 -2.31
N GLN A 100 7.75 5.06 -1.76
CA GLN A 100 8.90 5.87 -1.45
C GLN A 100 8.97 6.09 0.06
N THR A 101 10.19 6.20 0.59
CA THR A 101 10.43 6.50 2.00
C THR A 101 10.78 7.97 2.21
N THR A 102 10.60 8.43 3.44
CA THR A 102 11.05 9.76 3.92
C THR A 102 12.57 9.97 3.86
N LYS A 103 13.35 8.97 3.48
CA LYS A 103 14.83 9.01 3.47
C LYS A 103 15.44 9.10 2.08
N GLN A 104 14.67 8.89 1.02
CA GLN A 104 15.19 8.94 -0.35
C GLN A 104 14.21 9.55 -1.34
N PRO A 105 14.71 10.16 -2.43
CA PRO A 105 13.86 10.83 -3.42
C PRO A 105 13.27 9.90 -4.48
N ASN A 106 13.68 8.62 -4.51
CA ASN A 106 13.33 7.69 -5.57
C ASN A 106 12.31 6.65 -5.09
N TRP A 107 11.40 6.27 -5.98
CA TRP A 107 10.56 5.10 -5.82
C TRP A 107 11.42 3.84 -5.63
N LEU A 108 10.99 2.98 -4.70
CA LEU A 108 11.54 1.64 -4.52
C LEU A 108 11.10 0.70 -5.65
N GLY A 109 11.62 -0.54 -5.61
CA GLY A 109 11.20 -1.62 -6.48
C GLY A 109 9.68 -1.85 -6.47
N VAL A 110 9.18 -2.39 -7.58
CA VAL A 110 7.77 -2.74 -7.73
C VAL A 110 7.54 -4.12 -7.12
N VAL A 111 6.52 -4.19 -6.28
CA VAL A 111 6.02 -5.43 -5.70
C VAL A 111 4.81 -5.89 -6.48
N CYS A 112 4.70 -7.20 -6.70
CA CYS A 112 3.54 -7.85 -7.31
C CYS A 112 2.94 -8.79 -6.25
N ASP A 113 1.72 -8.49 -5.81
CA ASP A 113 1.07 -9.15 -4.66
C ASP A 113 2.05 -9.32 -3.48
N ASP A 114 2.35 -10.54 -3.05
CA ASP A 114 3.29 -10.84 -1.98
C ASP A 114 4.66 -11.35 -2.47
N GLY A 115 4.99 -11.11 -3.74
CA GLY A 115 6.23 -11.58 -4.37
C GLY A 115 6.19 -13.05 -4.78
N THR A 116 5.01 -13.68 -4.76
CA THR A 116 4.86 -15.11 -5.12
C THR A 116 4.03 -15.34 -6.38
N SER A 117 3.25 -14.34 -6.82
CA SER A 117 2.34 -14.48 -7.97
C SER A 117 3.04 -14.61 -9.32
N LEU A 118 4.20 -13.95 -9.50
CA LEU A 118 4.94 -13.93 -10.76
C LEU A 118 6.45 -14.01 -10.51
N PRO A 119 7.20 -14.90 -11.19
CA PRO A 119 8.58 -15.22 -10.85
C PRO A 119 9.58 -14.06 -11.03
N GLN A 120 9.24 -13.05 -11.84
CA GLN A 120 10.09 -11.88 -12.06
C GLN A 120 9.98 -10.80 -10.96
N TYR A 121 9.02 -10.93 -10.04
CA TYR A 121 8.83 -10.03 -8.91
C TYR A 121 9.12 -10.78 -7.61
N THR A 122 10.26 -10.50 -6.99
CA THR A 122 10.73 -11.22 -5.80
C THR A 122 10.55 -10.45 -4.50
N ASP A 123 10.27 -9.14 -4.59
CA ASP A 123 10.01 -8.32 -3.40
C ASP A 123 8.66 -8.74 -2.80
N THR A 124 8.62 -8.95 -1.49
CA THR A 124 7.43 -9.46 -0.79
C THR A 124 6.61 -8.35 -0.12
N TYR A 125 7.15 -7.12 -0.09
CA TYR A 125 6.53 -5.93 0.47
C TYR A 125 7.20 -4.66 -0.09
N ALA A 126 6.51 -3.53 -0.03
CA ALA A 126 7.06 -2.23 -0.41
C ALA A 126 7.48 -1.46 0.84
N GLY A 127 8.73 -1.01 0.90
CA GLY A 127 9.29 -0.27 2.03
C GLY A 127 10.71 -0.70 2.36
N ILE A 128 11.31 -0.05 3.37
CA ILE A 128 12.59 -0.41 3.96
C ILE A 128 12.39 -0.35 5.47
N TYR A 129 12.69 -1.42 6.20
CA TYR A 129 12.55 -1.43 7.65
C TYR A 129 13.35 -0.30 8.30
N GLY A 130 12.69 0.47 9.17
CA GLY A 130 13.28 1.65 9.79
C GLY A 130 13.10 2.95 8.99
N GLU A 131 12.61 2.89 7.75
CA GLU A 131 12.36 4.07 6.92
C GLU A 131 10.85 4.30 6.71
N PRO A 132 10.27 5.34 7.32
CA PRO A 132 8.85 5.64 7.14
C PRO A 132 8.49 5.86 5.68
N ILE A 133 7.37 5.29 5.24
CA ILE A 133 6.79 5.49 3.90
C ILE A 133 6.13 6.87 3.81
N ASP A 134 6.48 7.63 2.77
CA ASP A 134 5.90 8.95 2.49
C ASP A 134 4.90 8.93 1.33
N ARG A 135 5.12 8.05 0.35
CA ARG A 135 4.26 7.91 -0.83
C ARG A 135 4.08 6.46 -1.23
N LEU A 136 2.92 6.16 -1.81
CA LEU A 136 2.54 4.84 -2.27
C LEU A 136 1.81 4.94 -3.61
N GLN A 137 2.25 4.18 -4.61
CA GLN A 137 1.47 3.94 -5.83
C GLN A 137 0.95 2.51 -5.82
N VAL A 138 -0.27 2.32 -6.30
CA VAL A 138 -0.95 1.03 -6.38
C VAL A 138 -1.70 0.97 -7.71
N ALA A 139 -1.65 -0.17 -8.37
CA ALA A 139 -2.42 -0.45 -9.58
C ALA A 139 -2.83 -1.92 -9.62
N ILE A 140 -4.03 -2.20 -10.11
CA ILE A 140 -4.47 -3.56 -10.43
C ILE A 140 -4.44 -3.71 -11.94
N ALA A 141 -3.69 -4.70 -12.42
CA ALA A 141 -3.47 -4.90 -13.85
C ALA A 141 -3.02 -6.34 -14.14
N SER A 142 -2.99 -6.71 -15.41
CA SER A 142 -2.35 -7.94 -15.89
C SER A 142 -0.83 -7.83 -16.04
N THR A 143 -0.30 -6.60 -16.03
CA THR A 143 1.12 -6.26 -16.17
C THR A 143 1.42 -4.99 -15.39
N SER A 144 2.61 -4.89 -14.79
CA SER A 144 3.03 -3.69 -14.05
C SER A 144 2.95 -2.43 -14.92
N PRO A 145 2.27 -1.37 -14.46
CA PRO A 145 2.27 -0.06 -15.13
C PRO A 145 3.40 0.88 -14.65
N PHE A 146 4.29 0.40 -13.77
CA PHE A 146 5.35 1.17 -13.11
C PHE A 146 6.74 1.02 -13.70
#